data_AF-A0A1G3XUE5-F1
#
_entry.id   AF-A0A1G3XUE5-F1
#
_cell.length_a   1.000
_cell.length_b   1.000
_cell.length_c   1.000
_cell.angle_alpha   90.00
_cell.angle_beta   90.00
_cell.angle_gamma   90.00
#
_symmetry.space_group_name_H-M   'P 1'
#
loop_
_entity.id
_entity.type
_entity.pdbx_description
1 polymer ?
#
loop_
_entity_poly.entity_id
_entity_poly.type
_entity_poly.pdbx_seq_one_letter_code
_entity_poly.pdbx_strand_id
1 'polypeptide(L)'
;MIRYNPLSYHNGSVWPHDNSLIAAGMAQYGFYNEAKTIALSLFEAASAFPRYRLPELFAGYPRREYAFPAPYPAANSPQAWATGAIIYMLEMLLGIVPERERTNWEAHIDGISIFLNGVRYRNPKQITQR
;
A
#
# COMPACT_ATOMS: atom_id res chain seq x y z
N MET A 1 21.54 21.90 -10.68
CA MET A 1 20.98 20.60 -10.25
C MET A 1 19.84 20.90 -9.28
N ILE A 2 18.67 20.31 -9.48
CA ILE A 2 17.51 20.52 -8.60
C ILE A 2 17.75 19.70 -7.33
N ARG A 3 17.65 20.32 -6.14
CA ARG A 3 17.80 19.63 -4.84
C ARG A 3 16.48 18.99 -4.43
N TYR A 4 16.54 17.88 -3.70
CA TYR A 4 15.36 17.25 -3.08
C TYR A 4 14.54 18.25 -2.25
N ASN A 5 13.21 18.19 -2.34
CA ASN A 5 12.29 18.96 -1.52
C ASN A 5 11.10 18.09 -1.09
N PRO A 6 10.94 17.77 0.21
CA PRO A 6 9.89 16.86 0.69
C PRO A 6 8.46 17.34 0.41
N LEU A 7 8.25 18.65 0.17
CA LEU A 7 6.98 19.25 -0.20
C LEU A 7 6.84 19.49 -1.72
N SER A 8 7.74 18.96 -2.55
CA SER A 8 7.64 19.08 -4.00
C SER A 8 6.85 17.93 -4.61
N TYR A 9 5.87 18.26 -5.45
CA TYR A 9 4.95 17.34 -6.13
C TYR A 9 5.64 16.18 -6.89
N HIS A 10 6.79 16.45 -7.51
CA HIS A 10 7.57 15.47 -8.29
C HIS A 10 9.00 15.27 -7.78
N ASN A 11 9.35 15.84 -6.63
CA ASN A 11 10.73 15.84 -6.14
C ASN A 11 10.81 15.76 -4.61
N GLY A 12 9.93 14.96 -4.01
CA GLY A 12 10.08 14.54 -2.63
C GLY A 12 8.81 14.16 -1.90
N SER A 13 7.63 14.41 -2.47
CA SER A 13 6.38 13.88 -1.93
C SER A 13 6.27 12.37 -2.07
N VAL A 14 5.47 11.75 -1.20
CA VAL A 14 5.16 10.32 -1.20
C VAL A 14 3.79 10.10 -1.84
N TRP A 15 3.78 9.25 -2.86
CA TRP A 15 2.59 8.88 -3.61
C TRP A 15 2.18 7.44 -3.26
N PRO A 16 0.98 7.21 -2.69
CA PRO A 16 0.52 5.86 -2.36
C PRO A 16 0.48 4.94 -3.58
N HIS A 17 0.06 5.47 -4.72
CA HIS A 17 0.03 4.74 -5.99
C HIS A 17 1.41 4.18 -6.36
N ASP A 18 2.41 5.05 -6.46
CA ASP A 18 3.75 4.66 -6.91
C ASP A 18 4.40 3.66 -5.96
N ASN A 19 4.22 3.88 -4.66
CA ASN A 19 4.71 2.96 -3.63
C ASN A 19 4.02 1.60 -3.68
N SER A 20 2.73 1.53 -4.06
CA SER A 20 2.04 0.25 -4.23
C SER A 20 2.61 -0.56 -5.40
N LEU A 21 2.98 0.10 -6.51
CA LEU A 21 3.63 -0.55 -7.65
C LEU A 21 5.04 -1.04 -7.30
N ILE A 22 5.81 -0.22 -6.58
CA ILE A 22 7.14 -0.59 -6.08
C ILE A 22 7.04 -1.81 -5.16
N ALA A 23 6.14 -1.79 -4.18
CA ALA A 23 5.95 -2.90 -3.25
C ALA A 23 5.51 -4.19 -3.97
N ALA A 24 4.61 -4.08 -4.94
CA ALA A 24 4.18 -5.24 -5.73
C ALA A 24 5.32 -5.81 -6.60
N GLY A 25 6.16 -4.95 -7.17
CA GLY A 25 7.38 -5.35 -7.86
C GLY A 25 8.32 -6.10 -6.90
N MET A 26 8.63 -5.52 -5.75
CA MET A 26 9.47 -6.15 -4.72
C MET A 26 8.96 -7.56 -4.35
N ALA A 27 7.66 -7.69 -4.08
CA ALA A 27 7.05 -8.98 -3.77
C ALA A 27 7.20 -10.01 -4.91
N GLN A 28 7.04 -9.59 -6.17
CA GLN A 28 7.24 -10.47 -7.33
C GLN A 28 8.68 -10.96 -7.48
N TYR A 29 9.67 -10.13 -7.10
CA TYR A 29 11.09 -10.50 -7.12
C TYR A 29 11.58 -11.19 -5.83
N GLY A 30 10.67 -11.54 -4.90
CA GLY A 30 11.02 -12.26 -3.66
C GLY A 30 11.41 -11.36 -2.48
N PHE A 31 11.39 -10.04 -2.63
CA PHE A 31 11.64 -9.06 -1.57
C PHE A 31 10.38 -8.80 -0.74
N TYR A 32 9.81 -9.86 -0.16
CA TYR A 32 8.51 -9.80 0.52
C TYR A 32 8.56 -8.96 1.82
N ASN A 33 9.67 -8.97 2.55
CA ASN A 33 9.80 -8.21 3.80
C ASN A 33 9.86 -6.69 3.53
N GLU A 34 10.54 -6.30 2.46
CA GLU A 34 10.65 -4.94 1.98
C GLU A 34 9.30 -4.45 1.46
N ALA A 35 8.63 -5.25 0.63
CA ALA A 35 7.26 -4.98 0.17
C ALA A 35 6.29 -4.79 1.34
N LYS A 36 6.36 -5.67 2.35
CA LYS A 36 5.55 -5.58 3.57
C LYS A 36 5.83 -4.31 4.35
N THR A 37 7.10 -3.91 4.44
CA THR A 37 7.49 -2.68 5.13
C THR A 37 6.86 -1.45 4.48
N ILE A 38 6.89 -1.34 3.15
CA ILE A 38 6.24 -0.24 2.42
C ILE A 38 4.74 -0.22 2.66
N ALA A 39 4.08 -1.38 2.50
CA ALA A 39 2.63 -1.47 2.64
C ALA A 39 2.15 -1.11 4.05
N LEU A 40 2.77 -1.67 5.08
CA LEU A 40 2.43 -1.36 6.47
C LEU A 40 2.72 0.11 6.82
N SER A 41 3.80 0.69 6.26
CA SER A 41 4.12 2.10 6.47
C SER A 41 3.06 3.04 5.88
N LEU A 42 2.45 2.67 4.75
CA LEU A 42 1.36 3.43 4.15
C LEU A 42 0.02 3.22 4.88
N PHE A 43 -0.24 2.02 5.40
CA PHE A 43 -1.43 1.77 6.23
C PHE A 43 -1.36 2.55 7.55
N GLU A 44 -0.19 2.61 8.17
CA GLU A 44 0.06 3.48 9.32
C GLU A 44 -0.07 4.95 8.95
N ALA A 45 0.45 5.39 7.80
CA ALA A 45 0.25 6.78 7.35
C ALA A 45 -1.25 7.10 7.20
N ALA A 46 -2.05 6.16 6.69
CA ALA A 46 -3.49 6.33 6.53
C ALA A 46 -4.19 6.64 7.85
N SER A 47 -3.73 6.10 8.99
CA SER A 47 -4.34 6.37 10.30
C SER A 47 -4.19 7.82 10.77
N ALA A 48 -3.27 8.59 10.18
CA ALA A 48 -3.12 10.01 10.44
C ALA A 48 -3.99 10.90 9.53
N PHE A 49 -4.65 10.33 8.51
CA PHE A 49 -5.52 11.06 7.60
C PHE A 49 -7.01 10.84 7.91
N PRO A 50 -7.89 11.82 7.61
CA PRO A 50 -9.32 11.69 7.88
C PRO A 50 -9.93 10.43 7.27
N ARG A 51 -10.69 9.69 8.07
CA ARG A 51 -11.40 8.47 7.65
C ARG A 51 -10.48 7.34 7.14
N TYR A 52 -9.22 7.33 7.56
CA TYR A 52 -8.22 6.32 7.15
C TYR A 52 -7.97 6.29 5.63
N ARG A 53 -8.06 7.45 4.97
CA ARG A 53 -7.92 7.57 3.52
C ARG A 53 -6.62 8.27 3.19
N LEU A 54 -5.75 7.57 2.44
CA LEU A 54 -4.58 8.22 1.88
C LEU A 54 -5.00 9.26 0.82
N PRO A 55 -4.39 10.46 0.83
CA PRO A 55 -4.55 11.44 -0.24
C PRO A 55 -3.78 11.00 -1.49
N GLU A 56 -3.94 11.74 -2.59
CA GLU A 56 -3.12 11.60 -3.81
C GLU A 56 -1.61 11.54 -3.52
N LEU A 57 -1.14 12.42 -2.63
CA LEU A 57 0.23 12.50 -2.16
C LEU A 57 0.30 13.18 -0.79
N PHE A 58 1.39 12.96 -0.06
CA PHE A 58 1.75 13.70 1.16
C PHE A 58 3.24 14.01 1.16
N ALA A 59 3.70 14.90 2.05
CA ALA A 59 5.10 15.31 2.05
C ALA A 59 6.05 14.18 2.50
N GLY A 60 7.21 14.03 1.87
CA GLY A 60 8.18 12.98 2.18
C GLY A 60 9.17 13.32 3.29
N TYR A 61 8.73 14.04 4.31
CA TYR A 61 9.59 14.32 5.45
C TYR A 61 10.01 13.03 6.18
N PRO A 62 11.25 12.96 6.69
CA PRO A 62 11.67 11.86 7.55
C PRO A 62 10.78 11.75 8.80
N ARG A 63 10.38 10.53 9.17
CA ARG A 63 9.56 10.25 10.37
C ARG A 63 10.17 10.78 11.67
N ARG A 64 11.51 10.91 11.74
CA ARG A 64 12.22 11.47 12.91
C ARG A 64 12.02 12.98 13.08
N GLU A 65 11.67 13.68 12.00
CA GLU A 65 11.54 15.14 11.95
C GLU A 65 10.08 15.58 12.14
N TYR A 66 9.10 14.72 11.79
CA TYR A 66 7.67 15.01 11.88
C TYR A 66 6.90 13.83 12.48
N ALA A 67 6.09 14.12 13.51
CA ALA A 67 5.33 13.10 14.24
C ALA A 67 4.19 12.44 13.43
N PHE A 68 3.81 13.03 12.30
CA PHE A 68 2.75 12.53 11.43
C PHE A 68 3.08 12.84 9.95
N PRO A 69 2.54 12.08 8.98
CA PRO A 69 2.70 12.38 7.57
C PRO A 69 2.10 13.75 7.24
N ALA A 70 2.96 14.72 6.94
CA ALA A 70 2.52 16.08 6.70
C ALA A 70 1.66 16.16 5.43
N PRO A 71 0.43 16.71 5.50
CA PRO A 71 -0.44 16.83 4.34
C PRO A 71 0.16 17.70 3.24
N TYR A 72 -0.06 17.33 1.99
CA TYR A 72 0.26 18.18 0.85
C TYR A 72 -0.93 19.10 0.55
N PRO A 73 -0.79 20.44 0.55
CA PRO A 73 -1.93 21.37 0.54
C PRO A 73 -2.90 21.23 -0.63
N ALA A 74 -2.41 20.87 -1.82
CA ALA A 74 -3.21 20.74 -3.03
C ALA A 74 -3.50 19.29 -3.43
N ALA A 75 -3.30 18.33 -2.53
CA ALA A 75 -3.55 16.92 -2.84
C ALA A 75 -5.05 16.63 -2.89
N ASN A 76 -5.46 15.85 -3.89
CA ASN A 76 -6.82 15.36 -3.96
C ASN A 76 -7.08 14.32 -2.87
N SER A 77 -8.23 14.41 -2.19
CA SER A 77 -8.67 13.41 -1.20
C SER A 77 -10.20 13.26 -1.17
N PRO A 78 -10.75 12.11 -1.58
CA PRO A 78 -10.04 10.92 -2.07
C PRO A 78 -9.53 11.10 -3.50
N GLN A 79 -8.44 10.40 -3.85
CA GLN A 79 -7.97 10.25 -5.22
C GLN A 79 -8.04 8.76 -5.62
N ALA A 80 -8.43 8.50 -6.87
CA ALA A 80 -8.79 7.15 -7.32
C ALA A 80 -7.60 6.16 -7.24
N TRP A 81 -6.41 6.56 -7.67
CA TRP A 81 -5.21 5.72 -7.63
C TRP A 81 -4.71 5.48 -6.20
N ALA A 82 -4.77 6.48 -5.31
CA ALA A 82 -4.45 6.33 -3.91
C ALA A 82 -5.41 5.38 -3.20
N THR A 83 -6.68 5.38 -3.60
CA THR A 83 -7.67 4.40 -3.12
C THR A 83 -7.34 2.99 -3.63
N GLY A 84 -7.03 2.85 -4.92
CA GLY A 84 -6.65 1.56 -5.52
C GLY A 84 -5.36 0.98 -4.94
N ALA A 85 -4.41 1.83 -4.55
CA ALA A 85 -3.13 1.43 -3.95
C ALA A 85 -3.30 0.56 -2.71
N ILE A 86 -4.26 0.89 -1.84
CA ILE A 86 -4.55 0.12 -0.62
C ILE A 86 -5.03 -1.30 -0.97
N ILE A 87 -5.98 -1.40 -1.91
CA ILE A 87 -6.53 -2.69 -2.33
C ILE A 87 -5.44 -3.55 -2.97
N TYR A 88 -4.62 -2.96 -3.83
CA TYR A 88 -3.54 -3.67 -4.50
C TYR A 88 -2.48 -4.19 -3.52
N MET A 89 -2.12 -3.40 -2.50
CA MET A 89 -1.21 -3.86 -1.45
C MET A 89 -1.84 -4.95 -0.57
N LEU A 90 -3.14 -4.91 -0.30
CA LEU A 90 -3.83 -5.98 0.42
C LEU A 90 -3.82 -7.30 -0.35
N GLU A 91 -4.13 -7.26 -1.65
CA GLU A 91 -4.02 -8.42 -2.54
C GLU A 91 -2.61 -9.03 -2.51
N MET A 92 -1.58 -8.17 -2.60
CA MET A 92 -0.19 -8.57 -2.53
C MET A 92 0.17 -9.22 -1.18
N LEU A 93 -0.21 -8.59 -0.06
CA LEU A 93 0.15 -9.07 1.28
C LEU A 93 -0.53 -10.38 1.63
N LEU A 94 -1.82 -10.50 1.32
CA LEU A 94 -2.62 -11.69 1.59
C LEU A 94 -2.36 -12.82 0.57
N GLY A 95 -1.73 -12.49 -0.55
CA GLY A 95 -1.57 -13.43 -1.65
C GLY A 95 -2.92 -13.85 -2.21
N ILE A 96 -3.83 -12.91 -2.41
CA ILE A 96 -5.14 -13.17 -3.02
C ILE A 96 -5.24 -12.43 -4.34
N VAL A 97 -5.94 -13.02 -5.29
CA VAL A 97 -6.25 -12.37 -6.58
C VAL A 97 -7.73 -12.52 -6.86
N PRO A 98 -8.38 -11.50 -7.47
CA PRO A 98 -9.76 -11.63 -7.93
C PRO A 98 -9.93 -12.80 -8.90
N GLU A 99 -10.96 -13.62 -8.69
CA GLU A 99 -11.30 -14.80 -9.49
C GLU A 99 -12.80 -14.75 -9.81
N ARG A 100 -13.17 -15.15 -11.03
CA ARG A 100 -14.58 -15.13 -11.47
C ARG A 100 -15.43 -16.18 -10.76
N GLU A 101 -14.85 -17.31 -10.39
CA GLU A 101 -15.55 -18.41 -9.74
C GLU A 101 -15.73 -18.14 -8.25
N ARG A 102 -16.83 -18.66 -7.65
CA ARG A 102 -17.09 -18.58 -6.20
C ARG A 102 -16.08 -19.45 -5.45
N THR A 103 -14.87 -18.94 -5.32
CA THR A 103 -13.86 -19.41 -4.39
C THR A 103 -14.01 -18.60 -3.11
N ASN A 104 -14.18 -19.31 -2.01
CA ASN A 104 -14.26 -18.71 -0.68
C ASN A 104 -12.87 -18.85 -0.05
N TRP A 105 -12.25 -17.72 0.25
CA TRP A 105 -11.06 -17.68 1.09
C TRP A 105 -11.48 -17.30 2.50
N GLU A 106 -11.06 -18.11 3.46
CA GLU A 106 -11.37 -17.92 4.87
C GLU A 106 -10.07 -17.90 5.67
N ALA A 107 -9.94 -16.90 6.54
CA ALA A 107 -8.88 -16.84 7.52
C ALA A 107 -9.43 -16.60 8.91
N HIS A 108 -8.82 -17.29 9.87
CA HIS A 108 -9.11 -17.16 11.29
C HIS A 108 -7.87 -16.56 11.97
N ILE A 109 -8.00 -15.35 12.50
CA ILE A 109 -6.90 -14.61 13.13
C ILE A 109 -7.40 -14.10 14.47
N ASP A 110 -6.83 -14.58 15.58
CA ASP A 110 -7.14 -14.14 16.95
C ASP A 110 -8.66 -14.09 17.28
N GLY A 111 -9.41 -15.09 16.82
CA GLY A 111 -10.86 -15.17 17.02
C GLY A 111 -11.71 -14.34 16.05
N ILE A 112 -11.09 -13.65 15.09
CA ILE A 112 -11.75 -12.96 13.99
C ILE A 112 -11.74 -13.87 12.75
N SER A 113 -12.91 -14.17 12.23
CA SER A 113 -13.07 -14.85 10.93
C SER A 113 -13.27 -13.82 9.82
N ILE A 114 -12.44 -13.88 8.80
CA ILE A 114 -12.52 -13.05 7.59
C ILE A 114 -12.87 -13.96 6.42
N PHE A 115 -13.95 -13.61 5.71
CA PHE A 115 -14.42 -14.31 4.52
C PHE A 115 -14.33 -13.41 3.30
N LEU A 116 -13.65 -13.89 2.26
CA LEU A 116 -13.57 -13.22 0.96
C LEU A 116 -14.12 -14.17 -0.11
N ASN A 117 -15.09 -13.67 -0.89
CA ASN A 117 -15.69 -14.42 -1.99
C ASN A 117 -15.13 -13.93 -3.33
N GLY A 118 -14.94 -14.85 -4.27
CA GLY A 118 -14.45 -14.52 -5.61
C GLY A 118 -12.97 -14.16 -5.60
N VAL A 119 -12.19 -14.79 -4.72
CA VAL A 119 -10.74 -14.64 -4.68
C VAL A 119 -10.07 -16.00 -4.58
N ARG A 120 -8.96 -16.16 -5.30
CA ARG A 120 -8.09 -17.33 -5.18
C ARG A 120 -6.81 -16.97 -4.44
N TYR A 121 -6.34 -17.89 -3.61
CA TYR A 121 -5.01 -17.79 -3.01
C TYR A 121 -3.91 -18.04 -4.05
N ARG A 122 -2.95 -17.13 -4.11
CA ARG A 122 -1.70 -17.21 -4.85
C ARG A 122 -0.56 -17.03 -3.86
N ASN A 123 0.14 -18.12 -3.57
CA ASN A 123 1.27 -18.11 -2.64
C ASN A 123 2.32 -17.06 -3.06
N PRO A 124 2.51 -15.97 -2.28
CA PRO A 124 3.44 -14.90 -2.65
C PRO A 124 4.88 -15.39 -2.74
N LYS A 125 5.23 -16.45 -1.99
CA LYS A 125 6.59 -16.99 -1.89
C LYS A 125 6.96 -17.96 -3.03
N GLN A 126 6.02 -18.36 -3.88
CA GLN A 126 6.29 -19.25 -5.01
C GLN A 126 6.64 -18.52 -6.32
N ILE A 127 6.55 -17.18 -6.35
CA ILE A 127 6.84 -16.39 -7.56
C ILE A 127 8.33 -16.46 -7.94
N THR A 128 9.21 -16.70 -6.97
CA THR A 128 10.68 -16.67 -7.11
C THR A 128 11.32 -17.97 -7.60
N GLN A 129 10.56 -19.01 -7.95
CA GLN A 129 11.09 -20.31 -8.41
C GLN A 129 11.05 -20.52 -9.93
N ARG A 130 11.12 -19.45 -10.73
CA ARG A 130 11.22 -19.55 -12.20
C ARG A 130 12.57 -19.07 -12.72
#